data_AF-A0A291E6E3-F1
#
_entry.id   AF-A0A291E6E3-F1
#
_cell.length_a   1.000
_cell.length_b   1.000
_cell.length_c   1.000
_cell.angle_alpha   90.00
_cell.angle_beta   90.00
_cell.angle_gamma   90.00
#
_symmetry.space_group_name_H-M   'P 1'
#
loop_
_entity.id
_entity.type
_entity.pdbx_description
1 polymer ?
#
loop_
_entity_poly.entity_id
_entity_poly.type
_entity_poly.pdbx_seq_one_letter_code
_entity_poly.pdbx_strand_id
1 'polypeptide(L)'
;MQTINRGAQIGMKKKRQLSRIQKKILPLILKTESFSSDPMSLRNIGRTVGEVNIHYSCHSLESLGLISLQRSRTRQLFLKLTDAGRTVAARLQEEAYTAEKERRQQEECRVLPFRPPGRETLDIEVYIRGRPYTANRATFIIRVDGSVSLALSSKNSGQAWLNGDAVQVAEWYQICYDAGLSVNVQVNDSLWSPAAPALASMTSQPVGAVTESETG
;
A
#
# COMPACT_ATOMS: atom_id res chain seq x y z
N MET A 1 -56.75 1.24 41.30
CA MET A 1 -56.27 0.81 39.97
C MET A 1 -55.84 2.03 39.19
N GLN A 2 -54.79 1.87 38.36
CA GLN A 2 -54.20 2.81 37.39
C GLN A 2 -53.05 3.72 37.87
N THR A 3 -51.91 3.07 38.08
CA THR A 3 -50.58 3.54 37.66
C THR A 3 -50.51 3.68 36.13
N ILE A 4 -50.22 4.86 35.55
CA ILE A 4 -49.69 4.97 34.17
C ILE A 4 -48.72 6.17 33.99
N ASN A 5 -47.52 5.82 33.52
CA ASN A 5 -46.52 6.52 32.69
C ASN A 5 -45.88 7.85 33.13
N ARG A 6 -44.70 7.71 33.75
CA ARG A 6 -43.54 8.55 33.45
C ARG A 6 -43.05 8.25 32.03
N GLY A 7 -43.45 9.10 31.08
CA GLY A 7 -43.08 9.03 29.68
C GLY A 7 -41.56 9.08 29.49
N ALA A 8 -41.06 8.05 28.84
CA ALA A 8 -39.70 7.85 28.41
C ALA A 8 -39.28 8.91 27.38
N GLN A 9 -38.42 9.85 27.80
CA GLN A 9 -37.58 10.64 26.90
C GLN A 9 -36.26 10.95 27.58
N ILE A 10 -35.29 10.03 27.51
CA ILE A 10 -33.88 10.39 27.66
C ILE A 10 -33.08 9.67 26.56
N GLY A 11 -32.81 10.45 25.51
CA GLY A 11 -31.53 10.40 24.81
C GLY A 11 -31.32 9.23 23.85
N MET A 12 -31.66 9.46 22.59
CA MET A 12 -31.08 8.77 21.44
C MET A 12 -29.55 8.69 21.61
N LYS A 13 -29.02 7.49 21.91
CA LYS A 13 -27.58 7.25 22.02
C LYS A 13 -26.93 7.49 20.66
N LYS A 14 -26.37 8.70 20.45
CA LYS A 14 -25.30 8.94 19.46
C LYS A 14 -24.36 7.74 19.52
N LYS A 15 -24.06 7.08 18.39
CA LYS A 15 -23.01 6.06 18.29
C LYS A 15 -21.75 6.63 18.96
N ARG A 16 -21.51 6.28 20.23
CA ARG A 16 -20.44 6.87 21.04
C ARG A 16 -19.13 6.41 20.41
N GLN A 17 -18.50 7.30 19.65
CA GLN A 17 -17.17 7.02 19.13
C GLN A 17 -16.20 6.91 20.30
N LEU A 18 -15.40 5.85 20.32
CA LEU A 18 -14.36 5.64 21.33
C LEU A 18 -13.31 6.73 21.24
N SER A 19 -12.84 7.21 22.40
CA SER A 19 -11.77 8.21 22.48
C SER A 19 -10.44 7.66 21.96
N ARG A 20 -9.50 8.55 21.64
CA ARG A 20 -8.14 8.16 21.18
C ARG A 20 -7.45 7.21 22.17
N ILE A 21 -7.60 7.46 23.46
CA ILE A 21 -7.03 6.63 24.54
C ILE A 21 -7.74 5.27 24.60
N GLN A 22 -9.07 5.25 24.51
CA GLN A 22 -9.86 4.00 24.50
C GLN A 22 -9.50 3.10 23.32
N LYS A 23 -9.30 3.68 22.14
CA LYS A 23 -8.85 2.98 20.93
C LYS A 23 -7.43 2.41 21.05
N LYS A 24 -6.59 2.95 21.95
CA LYS A 24 -5.26 2.37 22.26
C LYS A 24 -5.33 1.25 23.29
N ILE A 25 -6.18 1.40 24.32
CA ILE A 25 -6.28 0.44 25.42
C ILE A 25 -6.79 -0.92 24.94
N LEU A 26 -7.83 -0.96 24.11
CA LEU A 26 -8.47 -2.21 23.69
C LEU A 26 -7.52 -3.13 22.88
N PRO A 27 -6.88 -2.68 21.78
CA PRO A 27 -5.88 -3.47 21.05
C PRO A 27 -4.69 -3.93 21.90
N LEU A 28 -4.29 -3.11 22.89
CA LEU A 28 -3.18 -3.44 23.76
C LEU A 28 -3.51 -4.64 24.66
N ILE A 29 -4.69 -4.64 25.29
CA ILE A 29 -5.14 -5.76 26.13
C ILE A 29 -5.27 -7.02 25.27
N LEU A 30 -5.87 -6.91 24.07
CA LEU A 30 -6.05 -8.03 23.14
C LEU A 30 -4.70 -8.67 22.75
N LYS A 31 -3.73 -7.82 22.41
CA LYS A 31 -2.37 -8.27 22.08
C LYS A 31 -1.74 -9.03 23.23
N THR A 32 -1.89 -8.55 24.46
CA THR A 32 -1.28 -9.22 25.62
C THR A 32 -1.99 -10.49 26.06
N GLU A 33 -3.31 -10.59 25.89
CA GLU A 33 -4.05 -11.85 26.11
C GLU A 33 -3.57 -12.95 25.14
N SER A 34 -3.01 -12.59 23.98
CA SER A 34 -2.43 -13.56 23.03
C SER A 34 -1.06 -14.09 23.45
N PHE A 35 -0.32 -13.36 24.29
CA PHE A 35 1.02 -13.77 24.76
C PHE A 35 1.03 -14.27 26.20
N SER A 36 0.02 -13.92 27.00
CA SER A 36 -0.13 -14.38 28.38
C SER A 36 -1.60 -14.50 28.74
N SER A 37 -1.95 -15.59 29.44
CA SER A 37 -3.28 -15.77 30.04
C SER A 37 -3.52 -14.82 31.22
N ASP A 38 -2.47 -14.16 31.73
CA ASP A 38 -2.59 -13.27 32.87
C ASP A 38 -3.16 -11.91 32.46
N PRO A 39 -4.24 -11.45 33.13
CA PRO A 39 -4.84 -10.17 32.81
C PRO A 39 -3.88 -9.02 33.10
N MET A 40 -3.95 -7.96 32.29
CA MET A 40 -3.04 -6.83 32.45
C MET A 40 -3.47 -5.93 33.62
N SER A 41 -2.51 -5.54 34.46
CA SER A 41 -2.77 -4.56 35.51
C SER A 41 -3.01 -3.17 34.92
N LEU A 42 -3.94 -2.41 35.52
CA LEU A 42 -4.24 -1.03 35.13
C LEU A 42 -2.98 -0.15 35.12
N ARG A 43 -2.06 -0.36 36.07
CA ARG A 43 -0.79 0.36 36.15
C ARG A 43 0.08 0.12 34.91
N ASN A 44 0.16 -1.12 34.43
CA ASN A 44 0.95 -1.46 33.25
C ASN A 44 0.32 -0.89 31.97
N ILE A 45 -1.02 -0.92 31.87
CA ILE A 45 -1.74 -0.28 30.75
C ILE A 45 -1.42 1.21 30.68
N GLY A 46 -1.48 1.92 31.82
CA GLY A 46 -1.19 3.36 31.87
C GLY A 46 0.22 3.68 31.38
N ARG A 47 1.21 2.89 31.82
CA ARG A 47 2.61 3.00 31.36
C ARG A 47 2.75 2.79 29.86
N THR A 48 2.14 1.74 29.31
CA THR A 48 2.28 1.42 27.87
C THR A 48 1.55 2.39 26.97
N VAL A 49 0.41 2.92 27.42
CA VAL A 49 -0.35 3.93 26.65
C VAL A 49 0.31 5.32 26.76
N GLY A 50 1.16 5.54 27.77
CA GLY A 50 1.84 6.81 28.03
C GLY A 50 0.94 7.85 28.72
N GLU A 51 -0.13 7.40 29.38
CA GLU A 51 -1.17 8.25 29.94
C GLU A 51 -1.23 8.08 31.46
N VAL A 52 -1.16 9.20 32.19
CA VAL A 52 -1.16 9.20 33.66
C VAL A 52 -2.55 8.88 34.22
N ASN A 53 -3.62 9.28 33.51
CA ASN A 53 -5.00 9.20 34.00
C ASN A 53 -5.91 8.36 33.09
N ILE A 54 -5.69 7.04 33.07
CA ILE A 54 -6.54 6.13 32.29
C ILE A 54 -7.83 5.68 33.01
N HIS A 55 -7.98 6.00 34.30
CA HIS A 55 -9.10 5.54 35.12
C HIS A 55 -10.48 5.87 34.53
N TYR A 56 -10.69 7.12 34.09
CA TYR A 56 -11.93 7.54 33.47
C TYR A 56 -12.22 6.78 32.17
N SER A 57 -11.18 6.60 31.34
CA SER A 57 -11.30 5.85 30.08
C SER A 57 -11.67 4.39 30.33
N CYS A 58 -11.07 3.76 31.35
CA CYS A 58 -11.39 2.39 31.75
C CYS A 58 -12.80 2.27 32.32
N HIS A 59 -13.21 3.14 33.23
CA HIS A 59 -14.59 3.15 33.75
C HIS A 59 -15.61 3.39 32.64
N SER A 60 -15.30 4.28 31.69
CA SER A 60 -16.15 4.48 30.51
C SER A 60 -16.22 3.23 29.63
N LEU A 61 -15.12 2.51 29.42
CA LEU A 61 -15.11 1.25 28.66
C LEU A 61 -15.88 0.13 29.39
N GLU A 62 -15.80 0.08 30.72
CA GLU A 62 -16.57 -0.84 31.54
C GLU A 62 -18.07 -0.55 31.45
N SER A 63 -18.47 0.73 31.51
CA SER A 63 -19.88 1.13 31.32
C SER A 63 -20.43 0.81 29.94
N LEU A 64 -19.56 0.63 28.95
CA LEU A 64 -19.90 0.17 27.59
C LEU A 64 -19.90 -1.36 27.46
N GLY A 65 -19.54 -2.08 28.52
CA GLY A 65 -19.45 -3.54 28.53
C GLY A 65 -18.28 -4.08 27.69
N LEU A 66 -17.26 -3.28 27.41
CA LEU A 66 -16.11 -3.66 26.58
C LEU A 66 -14.95 -4.24 27.40
N ILE A 67 -14.87 -3.89 28.68
CA ILE A 67 -13.87 -4.44 29.61
C ILE A 67 -14.54 -4.82 30.93
N SER A 68 -13.91 -5.74 31.65
CA SER A 68 -14.25 -6.08 33.04
C SER A 68 -13.06 -5.75 33.94
N LEU A 69 -13.31 -4.97 35.00
CA LEU A 69 -12.33 -4.66 36.03
C LEU A 69 -12.38 -5.72 37.14
N GLN A 70 -11.29 -6.46 37.31
CA GLN A 70 -11.13 -7.46 38.36
C GLN A 70 -10.21 -6.93 39.45
N ARG A 71 -10.65 -7.05 40.71
CA ARG A 71 -9.82 -6.69 41.88
C ARG A 71 -9.11 -7.92 42.41
N SER A 72 -7.79 -7.85 42.59
CA SER A 72 -7.04 -8.90 43.28
C SER A 72 -7.11 -8.74 44.80
N ARG A 73 -6.71 -9.80 45.52
CA ARG A 73 -6.49 -9.77 46.97
C ARG A 73 -5.45 -8.71 47.39
N THR A 74 -4.51 -8.37 46.51
CA THR A 74 -3.48 -7.33 46.71
C THR A 74 -3.97 -5.91 46.37
N ARG A 75 -5.29 -5.70 46.22
CA ARG A 75 -5.93 -4.42 45.81
C ARG A 75 -5.51 -3.90 44.43
N GLN A 76 -4.87 -4.72 43.60
CA GLN A 76 -4.53 -4.36 42.23
C GLN A 76 -5.76 -4.50 41.33
N LEU A 77 -5.87 -3.61 40.34
CA LEU A 77 -6.91 -3.64 39.32
C LEU A 77 -6.38 -4.29 38.05
N PHE A 78 -7.08 -5.30 37.58
CA PHE A 78 -6.80 -6.04 36.37
C PHE A 78 -7.91 -5.80 35.36
N LEU A 79 -7.54 -5.68 34.08
CA LEU A 79 -8.49 -5.49 33.00
C LEU A 79 -8.52 -6.74 32.13
N LYS A 80 -9.74 -7.22 31.89
CA LYS A 80 -10.02 -8.32 30.96
C LYS A 80 -10.97 -7.84 29.88
N LEU A 81 -10.75 -8.25 28.63
CA LEU A 81 -11.70 -7.97 27.57
C LEU A 81 -12.93 -8.88 27.69
N THR A 82 -14.11 -8.28 27.58
CA THR A 82 -15.36 -9.01 27.32
C THR A 82 -15.37 -9.46 25.86
N ASP A 83 -16.29 -10.35 25.47
CA ASP A 83 -16.40 -10.78 24.07
C ASP A 83 -16.70 -9.60 23.13
N ALA A 84 -17.58 -8.68 23.56
CA ALA A 84 -17.84 -7.43 22.83
C ALA A 84 -16.57 -6.57 22.73
N GLY A 85 -15.78 -6.51 23.79
CA GLY A 85 -14.46 -5.84 23.81
C GLY A 85 -13.48 -6.43 22.81
N ARG A 86 -13.41 -7.77 22.72
CA ARG A 86 -12.53 -8.48 21.78
C ARG A 86 -12.91 -8.19 20.33
N THR A 87 -14.20 -8.23 20.00
CA THR A 87 -14.67 -7.90 18.64
C THR A 87 -14.28 -6.48 18.25
N VAL A 88 -14.46 -5.51 19.15
CA VAL A 88 -14.09 -4.12 18.90
C VAL A 88 -12.57 -3.94 18.83
N ALA A 89 -11.81 -4.62 19.70
CA ALA A 89 -10.36 -4.57 19.72
C ALA A 89 -9.74 -5.16 18.44
N ALA A 90 -10.26 -6.28 17.95
CA ALA A 90 -9.81 -6.93 16.73
C ALA A 90 -10.03 -6.04 15.51
N ARG A 91 -11.23 -5.46 15.39
CA ARG A 91 -11.53 -4.49 14.34
C ARG A 91 -10.59 -3.29 14.36
N LEU A 92 -10.29 -2.73 15.54
CA LEU A 92 -9.35 -1.61 15.67
C LEU A 92 -7.92 -2.00 15.30
N GLN A 93 -7.49 -3.24 15.56
CA GLN A 93 -6.19 -3.74 15.10
C GLN A 93 -6.13 -3.86 13.58
N GLU A 94 -7.18 -4.39 12.95
CA GLU A 94 -7.26 -4.49 11.49
C GLU A 94 -7.22 -3.11 10.84
N GLU A 95 -8.04 -2.16 11.30
CA GLU A 95 -8.04 -0.77 10.81
C GLU A 95 -6.66 -0.11 10.96
N ALA A 96 -5.96 -0.34 12.07
CA ALA A 96 -4.61 0.19 12.27
C ALA A 96 -3.56 -0.49 11.36
N TYR A 97 -3.69 -1.80 11.15
CA TYR A 97 -2.81 -2.56 10.26
C TYR A 97 -2.99 -2.13 8.79
N THR A 98 -4.23 -1.96 8.33
CA THR A 98 -4.50 -1.49 6.96
C THR A 98 -3.99 -0.07 6.77
N ALA A 99 -4.20 0.83 7.73
CA ALA A 99 -3.69 2.20 7.64
C ALA A 99 -2.16 2.27 7.62
N GLU A 100 -1.47 1.44 8.42
CA GLU A 100 -0.01 1.35 8.40
C GLU A 100 0.51 0.75 7.09
N LYS A 101 -0.19 -0.27 6.56
CA LYS A 101 0.13 -0.85 5.25
C LYS A 101 -0.05 0.19 4.14
N GLU A 102 -1.14 0.94 4.14
CA GLU A 102 -1.39 2.02 3.20
C GLU A 102 -0.34 3.12 3.31
N ARG A 103 0.04 3.52 4.53
CA ARG A 103 1.11 4.49 4.77
C ARG A 103 2.44 4.02 4.18
N ARG A 104 2.83 2.76 4.45
CA ARG A 104 4.04 2.16 3.87
C ARG A 104 3.98 2.13 2.35
N GLN A 105 2.84 1.73 1.79
CA GLN A 105 2.64 1.72 0.34
C GLN A 105 2.71 3.12 -0.27
N GLN A 106 2.19 4.14 0.40
CA GLN A 106 2.31 5.53 -0.05
C GLN A 106 3.76 6.02 0.00
N GLU A 107 4.51 5.67 1.04
CA GLU A 107 5.94 6.00 1.16
C GLU A 107 6.80 5.27 0.13
N GLU A 108 6.41 4.05 -0.24
CA GLU A 108 7.08 3.25 -1.27
C GLU A 108 6.59 3.55 -2.69
N CYS A 109 5.46 4.25 -2.85
CA CYS A 109 4.90 4.57 -4.16
C CYS A 109 5.78 5.58 -4.89
N ARG A 110 6.34 5.16 -6.02
CA ARG A 110 7.16 6.00 -6.90
C ARG A 110 6.49 6.15 -8.25
N VAL A 111 6.31 7.39 -8.68
CA VAL A 111 5.83 7.70 -10.03
C VAL A 111 7.05 7.88 -10.93
N LEU A 112 7.20 7.02 -11.93
CA LEU A 112 8.30 7.11 -12.89
C LEU A 112 7.99 8.18 -13.95
N PRO A 113 8.86 9.19 -14.13
CA PRO A 113 8.67 10.19 -15.17
C PRO A 113 8.89 9.60 -16.57
N PHE A 114 8.34 10.24 -17.59
CA PHE A 114 8.58 9.89 -18.99
C PHE A 114 9.32 11.02 -19.69
N ARG A 115 10.38 10.69 -20.44
CA ARG A 115 11.03 11.63 -21.37
C ARG A 115 11.17 10.96 -22.74
N PRO A 116 10.47 11.45 -23.78
CA PRO A 116 10.59 10.86 -25.11
C PRO A 116 12.01 11.06 -25.67
N PRO A 117 12.44 10.23 -26.64
CA PRO A 117 13.69 10.44 -27.34
C PRO A 117 13.70 11.81 -28.04
N GLY A 118 14.75 12.58 -27.79
CA GLY A 118 15.00 13.84 -28.50
C GLY A 118 15.35 13.62 -29.97
N ARG A 119 15.28 14.67 -30.79
CA ARG A 119 15.68 14.64 -32.21
C ARG A 119 17.15 14.22 -32.36
N GLU A 120 17.99 14.64 -31.42
CA GLU A 120 19.39 14.24 -31.32
C GLU A 120 19.56 13.42 -30.04
N THR A 121 19.87 12.12 -30.22
CA THR A 121 20.24 11.23 -29.11
C THR A 121 21.74 11.31 -28.95
N LEU A 122 22.18 12.14 -28.00
CA LEU A 122 23.57 12.26 -27.58
C LEU A 122 23.82 11.30 -26.42
N ASP A 123 24.94 10.59 -26.46
CA ASP A 123 25.38 9.81 -25.31
C ASP A 123 25.91 10.77 -24.25
N ILE A 124 25.40 10.65 -23.02
CA ILE A 124 25.82 11.39 -21.85
C ILE A 124 26.30 10.43 -20.77
N GLU A 125 27.14 10.93 -19.86
CA GLU A 125 27.62 10.16 -18.73
C GLU A 125 26.64 10.26 -17.55
N VAL A 126 26.28 9.11 -16.98
CA VAL A 126 25.42 9.00 -15.80
C VAL A 126 26.10 8.11 -14.75
N TYR A 127 26.09 8.55 -13.49
CA TYR A 127 26.67 7.78 -12.39
C TYR A 127 25.60 6.99 -11.65
N ILE A 128 25.64 5.67 -11.80
CA ILE A 128 24.70 4.76 -11.14
C ILE A 128 25.50 3.82 -10.25
N ARG A 129 25.14 3.76 -8.96
CA ARG A 129 25.85 2.94 -7.95
C ARG A 129 27.36 3.22 -7.87
N GLY A 130 27.75 4.47 -8.04
CA GLY A 130 29.16 4.89 -8.03
C GLY A 130 29.97 4.42 -9.25
N ARG A 131 29.30 3.97 -10.32
CA ARG A 131 29.94 3.61 -11.59
C ARG A 131 29.44 4.52 -12.71
N PRO A 132 30.33 5.05 -13.57
CA PRO A 132 29.91 5.81 -14.73
C PRO A 132 29.36 4.89 -15.81
N TYR A 133 28.32 5.36 -16.49
CA TYR A 133 27.76 4.74 -17.69
C TYR A 133 27.58 5.80 -18.76
N THR A 134 27.97 5.49 -19.98
CA THR A 134 27.68 6.32 -21.16
C THR A 134 26.42 5.78 -21.83
N ALA A 135 25.36 6.58 -21.90
CA ALA A 135 24.07 6.19 -22.47
C ALA A 135 23.33 7.40 -23.06
N ASN A 136 22.39 7.16 -23.96
CA ASN A 136 21.45 8.16 -24.48
C ASN A 136 19.99 7.86 -24.13
N ARG A 137 19.73 6.64 -23.65
CA ARG A 137 18.40 6.17 -23.24
C ARG A 137 18.49 5.25 -22.02
N ALA A 138 17.50 5.33 -21.14
CA ALA A 138 17.28 4.39 -20.06
C ALA A 138 15.86 3.82 -20.11
N THR A 139 15.73 2.50 -20.04
CA THR A 139 14.43 1.82 -20.10
C THR A 139 14.20 1.01 -18.83
N PHE A 140 13.10 1.26 -18.12
CA PHE A 140 12.62 0.39 -17.05
C PHE A 140 11.92 -0.80 -17.68
N ILE A 141 12.47 -2.01 -17.53
CA ILE A 141 11.94 -3.22 -18.15
C ILE A 141 11.28 -4.10 -17.08
N ILE A 142 10.01 -4.45 -17.31
CA ILE A 142 9.26 -5.44 -16.52
C ILE A 142 9.20 -6.73 -17.33
N ARG A 143 9.90 -7.78 -16.91
CA ARG A 143 9.91 -9.07 -17.61
C ARG A 143 8.66 -9.90 -17.33
N VAL A 144 8.42 -10.91 -18.16
CA VAL A 144 7.27 -11.83 -18.03
C VAL A 144 7.30 -12.60 -16.70
N ASP A 145 8.49 -12.89 -16.18
CA ASP A 145 8.68 -13.53 -14.87
C ASP A 145 8.46 -12.58 -13.69
N GLY A 146 8.10 -11.33 -13.95
CA GLY A 146 7.90 -10.28 -12.93
C GLY A 146 9.19 -9.64 -12.43
N SER A 147 10.36 -10.09 -12.89
CA SER A 147 11.63 -9.42 -12.58
C SER A 147 11.73 -8.08 -13.30
N VAL A 148 12.51 -7.16 -12.72
CA VAL A 148 12.68 -5.81 -13.25
C VAL A 148 14.15 -5.47 -13.42
N SER A 149 14.45 -4.66 -14.42
CA SER A 149 15.81 -4.16 -14.69
C SER A 149 15.78 -2.78 -15.31
N LEU A 150 16.88 -2.04 -15.16
CA LEU A 150 17.17 -0.86 -15.95
C LEU A 150 18.08 -1.26 -17.11
N ALA A 151 17.66 -1.00 -18.34
CA ALA A 151 18.52 -1.10 -19.52
C ALA A 151 19.00 0.29 -19.93
N LEU A 152 20.31 0.48 -19.98
CA LEU A 152 20.95 1.68 -20.50
C LEU A 152 21.42 1.41 -21.92
N SER A 153 21.00 2.22 -22.87
CA SER A 153 21.38 2.09 -24.28
C SER A 153 22.20 3.28 -24.73
N SER A 154 23.24 2.99 -25.48
CA SER A 154 24.19 3.92 -26.07
C SER A 154 24.35 3.59 -27.55
N LYS A 155 24.55 4.62 -28.38
CA LYS A 155 24.87 4.38 -29.80
C LYS A 155 26.30 3.89 -29.96
N ASN A 156 27.20 4.30 -29.07
CA ASN A 156 28.63 4.02 -29.19
C ASN A 156 29.08 2.80 -28.37
N SER A 157 28.44 2.52 -27.23
CA SER A 157 28.87 1.48 -26.27
C SER A 157 27.87 0.32 -26.12
N GLY A 158 26.80 0.28 -26.91
CA GLY A 158 25.81 -0.78 -26.87
C GLY A 158 24.86 -0.68 -25.67
N GLN A 159 24.49 -1.81 -25.08
CA GLN A 159 23.48 -1.87 -24.01
C GLN A 159 24.06 -2.45 -22.71
N ALA A 160 23.79 -1.80 -21.59
CA ALA A 160 24.12 -2.26 -20.25
C ALA A 160 22.85 -2.54 -19.44
N TRP A 161 22.92 -3.56 -18.57
CA TRP A 161 21.78 -4.02 -17.78
C TRP A 161 22.07 -3.93 -16.29
N LEU A 162 21.14 -3.36 -15.54
CA LEU A 162 21.19 -3.26 -14.09
C LEU A 162 19.97 -4.00 -13.51
N ASN A 163 20.22 -5.10 -12.82
CA ASN A 163 19.19 -5.90 -12.16
C ASN A 163 19.05 -5.47 -10.70
N GLY A 164 17.81 -5.37 -10.22
CA GLY A 164 17.48 -4.99 -8.84
C GLY A 164 16.00 -5.22 -8.55
N ASP A 165 15.55 -4.87 -7.35
CA ASP A 165 14.13 -4.78 -7.06
C ASP A 165 13.50 -3.53 -7.71
N ALA A 166 12.17 -3.43 -7.71
CA ALA A 166 11.47 -2.32 -8.36
C ALA A 166 11.79 -0.95 -7.78
N VAL A 167 12.10 -0.86 -6.49
CA VAL A 167 12.45 0.41 -5.83
C VAL A 167 13.85 0.83 -6.25
N GLN A 168 14.81 -0.09 -6.25
CA GLN A 168 16.18 0.16 -6.71
C GLN A 168 16.23 0.55 -8.18
N VAL A 169 15.52 -0.18 -9.04
CA VAL A 169 15.47 0.12 -10.48
C VAL A 169 14.80 1.48 -10.72
N ALA A 170 13.77 1.83 -9.95
CA ALA A 170 13.13 3.15 -9.99
C ALA A 170 14.09 4.28 -9.58
N GLU A 171 14.96 4.06 -8.59
CA GLU A 171 16.00 5.03 -8.21
C GLU A 171 16.98 5.30 -9.34
N TRP A 172 17.51 4.24 -9.95
CA TRP A 172 18.45 4.37 -11.06
C TRP A 172 17.78 5.01 -12.28
N TYR A 173 16.52 4.69 -12.53
CA TYR A 173 15.70 5.33 -13.56
C TYR A 173 15.53 6.83 -13.30
N GLN A 174 15.27 7.24 -12.06
CA GLN A 174 15.16 8.65 -11.69
C GLN A 174 16.48 9.40 -11.90
N ILE A 175 17.61 8.80 -11.51
CA ILE A 175 18.94 9.37 -11.77
C ILE A 175 19.15 9.60 -13.28
N CYS A 176 18.71 8.67 -14.13
CA CYS A 176 18.77 8.83 -15.58
C CYS A 176 17.90 9.98 -16.07
N TYR A 177 16.68 10.11 -15.54
CA TYR A 177 15.79 11.21 -15.86
C TYR A 177 16.40 12.56 -15.43
N ASP A 178 16.94 12.66 -14.22
CA ASP A 178 17.53 13.91 -13.71
C ASP A 178 18.78 14.31 -14.51
N ALA A 179 19.55 13.32 -15.00
CA ALA A 179 20.71 13.54 -15.87
C ALA A 179 20.34 14.02 -17.29
N GLY A 180 19.07 13.96 -17.70
CA GLY A 180 18.65 14.38 -19.05
C GLY A 180 18.43 13.26 -20.06
N LEU A 181 18.56 11.98 -19.66
CA LEU A 181 18.35 10.85 -20.56
C LEU A 181 16.90 10.74 -21.04
N SER A 182 16.72 10.20 -22.24
CA SER A 182 15.41 9.76 -22.69
C SER A 182 15.02 8.53 -21.87
N VAL A 183 13.84 8.54 -21.24
CA VAL A 183 13.43 7.48 -20.33
C VAL A 183 12.02 6.98 -20.61
N ASN A 184 11.85 5.66 -20.61
CA ASN A 184 10.55 5.03 -20.80
C ASN A 184 10.43 3.72 -20.01
N VAL A 185 9.19 3.27 -19.84
CA VAL A 185 8.88 1.93 -19.31
C VAL A 185 8.57 1.00 -20.47
N GLN A 186 8.98 -0.26 -20.35
CA GLN A 186 8.71 -1.32 -21.30
C GLN A 186 8.31 -2.60 -20.56
N VAL A 187 7.32 -3.30 -21.09
CA VAL A 187 6.96 -4.65 -20.62
C VAL A 187 7.52 -5.66 -21.61
N ASN A 188 8.27 -6.61 -21.07
CA ASN A 188 9.04 -7.65 -21.75
C ASN A 188 10.20 -7.12 -22.60
N ASP A 189 11.19 -7.99 -22.83
CA ASP A 189 12.32 -7.72 -23.72
C ASP A 189 11.96 -8.14 -25.15
N SER A 190 11.04 -7.39 -25.78
CA SER A 190 10.87 -7.46 -27.23
C SER A 190 11.60 -6.28 -27.88
N LEU A 191 12.43 -6.63 -28.85
CA LEU A 191 13.19 -5.77 -29.76
C LEU A 191 12.50 -4.43 -30.04
N TRP A 192 12.86 -3.37 -29.30
CA TRP A 192 12.70 -2.03 -29.84
C TRP A 192 13.78 -1.86 -30.92
N SER A 193 13.43 -2.16 -32.17
CA SER A 193 14.22 -1.74 -33.32
C SER A 193 13.66 -0.40 -33.83
N PRO A 194 14.46 0.68 -33.93
CA PRO A 194 14.04 1.87 -34.67
C PRO A 194 14.00 1.64 -36.20
N ALA A 195 14.35 0.44 -36.68
CA ALA A 195 14.26 0.03 -38.07
C ALA A 195 13.44 -1.26 -38.22
N ALA A 196 12.23 -1.15 -38.74
CA ALA A 196 11.55 -2.27 -39.36
C ALA A 196 10.92 -1.79 -40.68
N PRO A 197 11.57 -2.01 -41.84
CA PRO A 197 10.85 -2.10 -43.09
C PRO A 197 10.24 -3.52 -43.24
N ALA A 198 9.14 -3.57 -43.98
CA ALA A 198 8.46 -4.75 -44.51
C ALA A 198 7.63 -5.60 -43.53
N LEU A 199 6.34 -5.28 -43.44
CA LEU A 199 5.32 -6.30 -43.66
C LEU A 199 4.74 -6.11 -45.06
N ALA A 200 5.44 -6.71 -46.03
CA ALA A 200 4.74 -7.34 -47.14
C ALA A 200 4.08 -8.62 -46.59
N SER A 201 2.95 -8.98 -47.21
CA SER A 201 2.17 -10.23 -47.03
C SER A 201 1.00 -10.15 -46.05
N MET A 202 -0.05 -9.43 -46.45
CA MET A 202 -1.39 -10.04 -46.45
C MET A 202 -2.05 -9.79 -47.79
N THR A 203 -1.82 -10.71 -48.72
CA THR A 203 -2.71 -10.94 -49.85
C THR A 203 -3.99 -11.53 -49.28
N SER A 204 -5.05 -10.74 -49.20
CA SER A 204 -6.42 -11.25 -49.29
C SER A 204 -7.09 -10.49 -50.43
N GLN A 205 -7.25 -11.20 -51.55
CA GLN A 205 -8.08 -10.75 -52.65
C GLN A 205 -9.51 -10.50 -52.15
N PRO A 206 -10.18 -9.46 -52.65
CA PRO A 206 -11.63 -9.33 -52.55
C PRO A 206 -12.25 -9.74 -53.89
N VAL A 207 -13.07 -10.79 -53.95
CA VAL A 207 -14.10 -10.89 -55.00
C VAL A 207 -15.31 -11.61 -54.42
N GLY A 208 -16.30 -10.82 -54.01
CA GLY A 208 -17.68 -11.26 -54.11
C GLY A 208 -18.08 -11.26 -55.59
N ALA A 209 -18.64 -12.35 -56.06
CA ALA A 209 -19.39 -12.40 -57.31
C ALA A 209 -20.73 -13.06 -56.98
N VAL A 210 -21.71 -12.23 -56.63
CA VAL A 210 -23.12 -12.57 -56.72
C VAL A 210 -23.50 -12.32 -58.17
N THR A 211 -23.77 -13.39 -58.91
CA THR A 211 -24.36 -13.31 -60.25
C THR A 211 -25.86 -13.17 -60.11
N GLU A 212 -26.37 -11.96 -60.33
CA GLU A 212 -27.78 -11.69 -60.64
C GLU A 212 -27.84 -10.89 -61.95
N SER A 213 -28.50 -11.50 -62.95
CA SER A 213 -29.32 -10.89 -64.03
C SER A 213 -28.62 -9.90 -64.99
N GLU A 214 -28.88 -9.80 -66.29
CA GLU A 214 -30.10 -10.00 -67.06
C GLU A 214 -29.76 -9.73 -68.56
N THR A 215 -30.51 -10.37 -69.47
CA THR A 215 -30.93 -9.91 -70.82
C THR A 215 -29.95 -9.32 -71.84
N GLY A 216 -29.92 -9.95 -73.03
CA GLY A 216 -29.42 -9.37 -74.28
C GLY A 216 -29.06 -10.42 -75.33
#